data_AF-A0A7X9L720-F1
#
_entry.id   AF-A0A7X9L720-F1
#
_cell.length_a   1.000
_cell.length_b   1.000
_cell.length_c   1.000
_cell.angle_alpha   90.00
_cell.angle_beta   90.00
_cell.angle_gamma   90.00
#
_symmetry.space_group_name_H-M   'P 1'
#
loop_
_entity.id
_entity.type
_entity.pdbx_description
1 polymer ?
#
loop_
_entity_poly.entity_id
_entity_poly.type
_entity_poly.pdbx_seq_one_letter_code
_entity_poly.pdbx_strand_id
1 'polypeptide(L)' 'LNGEGFTAHVAQGDVVEAGQTVITYDVPAIEATGRNPIIPVVVMDKKQADMAFTDAVIGGEVSANDAIITTR' A
#
# COMPACT_ATOMS: atom_id res chain seq x y z
N LEU A 1 11.18 -13.72 -0.21
CA LEU A 1 12.32 -12.78 -0.26
C LEU A 1 13.03 -12.69 1.10
N ASN A 2 12.48 -13.21 2.21
CA ASN A 2 13.17 -13.17 3.52
C ASN A 2 13.66 -11.76 3.91
N GLY A 3 12.92 -10.72 3.50
CA GLY A 3 13.30 -9.32 3.67
C GLY A 3 14.22 -8.75 2.59
N GLU A 4 14.80 -9.56 1.71
CA GLU A 4 15.64 -9.10 0.60
C GLU A 4 14.87 -8.15 -0.32
N GLY A 5 15.49 -7.00 -0.61
CA GLY A 5 14.87 -5.94 -1.40
C GLY A 5 13.86 -5.09 -0.64
N PHE A 6 13.69 -5.27 0.68
CA PHE A 6 12.82 -4.45 1.53
C PHE A 6 13.60 -3.83 2.70
N THR A 7 13.20 -2.64 3.11
CA THR A 7 13.67 -1.95 4.31
C THR A 7 12.46 -1.44 5.07
N ALA A 8 12.31 -1.82 6.34
CA ALA A 8 11.29 -1.30 7.24
C ALA A 8 11.82 -0.08 7.99
N HIS A 9 11.00 0.97 8.09
CA HIS A 9 11.34 2.25 8.75
C HIS A 9 10.61 2.46 10.08
N VAL A 10 9.62 1.61 10.36
CA VAL A 10 8.83 1.60 11.60
C VAL A 10 8.73 0.17 12.12
N ALA A 11 8.47 0.02 13.41
CA ALA A 11 8.25 -1.26 14.07
C ALA A 11 6.76 -1.63 14.11
N GLN A 12 6.48 -2.92 14.29
CA GLN A 12 5.12 -3.37 14.56
C GLN A 12 4.59 -2.75 15.86
N GLY A 13 3.41 -2.15 15.78
CA GLY A 13 2.76 -1.49 16.92
C GLY A 13 2.99 0.02 16.98
N ASP A 14 3.88 0.56 16.15
CA ASP A 14 4.06 2.00 16.04
C ASP A 14 2.79 2.67 15.49
N VAL A 15 2.46 3.84 16.06
CA VAL A 15 1.43 4.72 15.49
C VAL A 15 2.09 5.54 14.39
N VAL A 16 1.45 5.59 13.22
CA VAL A 16 1.96 6.30 12.04
C VAL A 16 0.98 7.37 11.58
N GLU A 17 1.52 8.40 10.92
CA GLU A 17 0.74 9.46 10.29
C GLU A 17 0.65 9.26 8.77
N ALA A 18 -0.36 9.85 8.14
CA ALA A 18 -0.52 9.80 6.69
C ALA A 18 0.70 10.42 5.99
N GLY A 19 1.27 9.67 5.03
CA GLY A 19 2.48 10.06 4.30
C GLY A 19 3.81 9.72 5.00
N GLN A 20 3.78 9.19 6.22
CA GLN A 20 4.98 8.65 6.86
C GLN A 20 5.49 7.43 6.08
N THR A 21 6.79 7.39 5.82
CA THR A 21 7.42 6.24 5.17
C THR A 21 7.44 5.04 6.11
N VAL A 22 6.84 3.93 5.68
CA VAL A 22 6.76 2.68 6.46
C VAL A 22 7.73 1.64 5.93
N ILE A 23 7.75 1.44 4.61
CA ILE A 23 8.61 0.47 3.90
C ILE A 23 9.18 1.13 2.65
N THR A 24 10.46 0.86 2.37
CA THR A 24 11.05 1.05 1.04
C THR A 24 11.34 -0.31 0.43
N TYR A 25 11.13 -0.46 -0.86
CA TYR A 25 11.50 -1.68 -1.56
C TYR A 25 12.12 -1.40 -2.94
N ASP A 26 12.96 -2.32 -3.39
CA ASP A 26 13.67 -2.25 -4.67
C ASP A 26 12.87 -2.97 -5.76
N VAL A 27 12.09 -2.22 -6.52
CA VAL A 27 11.24 -2.75 -7.61
C VAL A 27 12.03 -3.61 -8.60
N PRO A 28 13.17 -3.15 -9.18
CA PRO A 28 14.01 -3.98 -10.05
C PRO A 28 14.44 -5.32 -9.41
N ALA A 29 14.82 -5.32 -8.13
CA ALA A 29 15.20 -6.55 -7.44
C ALA A 29 14.03 -7.51 -7.30
N ILE A 30 12.81 -7.02 -7.03
CA ILE A 30 11.59 -7.86 -7.00
C ILE A 30 11.32 -8.48 -8.36
N GLU A 31 11.34 -7.67 -9.42
CA GLU A 31 11.07 -8.13 -10.79
C GLU A 31 12.10 -9.18 -11.25
N ALA A 32 13.38 -9.01 -10.89
CA ALA A 32 14.43 -9.97 -11.18
C ALA A 32 14.19 -11.36 -10.55
N THR A 33 13.35 -11.45 -9.51
CA THR A 33 12.92 -12.73 -8.92
C THR A 33 11.76 -13.41 -9.65
N GLY A 34 11.31 -12.85 -10.78
CA GLY A 34 10.17 -13.34 -11.56
C GLY A 34 8.81 -13.03 -10.94
N ARG A 35 8.75 -12.02 -10.06
CA ARG A 35 7.54 -11.61 -9.33
C ARG A 35 7.00 -10.30 -9.86
N ASN A 36 5.69 -10.11 -9.76
CA ASN A 36 5.03 -8.87 -10.13
C ASN A 36 5.09 -7.86 -8.96
N PRO A 37 5.53 -6.61 -9.18
CA PRO A 37 5.63 -5.58 -8.14
C PRO A 37 4.28 -4.89 -7.82
N ILE A 38 3.14 -5.51 -8.13
CA ILE A 38 1.81 -5.02 -7.72
C ILE A 38 1.72 -4.90 -6.19
N ILE A 39 1.33 -3.71 -5.72
CA ILE A 39 1.07 -3.43 -4.31
C ILE A 39 -0.45 -3.29 -4.10
N PRO A 40 -1.13 -4.33 -3.59
CA PRO A 40 -2.56 -4.25 -3.33
C PRO A 40 -2.83 -3.41 -2.07
N VAL A 41 -3.79 -2.49 -2.17
CA VAL A 41 -4.35 -1.75 -1.02
C VAL A 41 -5.72 -2.32 -0.69
N VAL A 42 -5.89 -2.83 0.53
CA VAL A 42 -7.08 -3.56 0.96
C VAL A 42 -7.60 -2.98 2.27
N VAL A 43 -8.90 -2.73 2.35
CA VAL A 43 -9.60 -2.34 3.58
C VAL A 43 -10.17 -3.61 4.23
N MET A 44 -9.72 -3.93 5.44
CA MET A 44 -10.06 -5.20 6.11
C MET A 44 -11.15 -5.08 7.19
N ASP A 45 -11.19 -3.99 7.97
CA ASP A 45 -11.97 -3.91 9.21
C ASP A 45 -13.31 -3.15 9.06
N LYS A 46 -14.09 -3.51 8.05
CA LYS A 46 -15.42 -2.93 7.79
C LYS A 46 -16.42 -4.01 7.41
N LYS A 47 -17.62 -3.97 8.00
CA LYS A 47 -18.74 -4.80 7.53
C LYS A 47 -19.17 -4.31 6.16
N GLN A 48 -19.41 -5.24 5.22
CA GLN A 48 -19.79 -4.89 3.85
C GLN A 48 -21.02 -3.97 3.78
N ALA A 49 -22.00 -4.17 4.67
CA ALA A 49 -23.21 -3.35 4.72
C ALA A 49 -22.95 -1.89 5.14
N ASP A 50 -21.85 -1.65 5.86
CA ASP A 50 -21.46 -0.35 6.41
C ASP A 50 -20.26 0.24 5.64
N MET A 51 -19.98 -0.27 4.43
CA MET A 51 -18.83 0.15 3.64
C MET A 51 -19.28 0.60 2.26
N ALA A 52 -19.06 1.88 1.96
CA ALA A 52 -19.12 2.40 0.61
C ALA A 52 -17.74 2.93 0.20
N PHE A 53 -17.27 2.50 -0.96
CA PHE A 53 -16.12 3.11 -1.62
C PHE A 53 -16.61 4.27 -2.48
N THR A 54 -16.02 5.45 -2.28
CA THR A 54 -16.19 6.61 -3.16
C THR A 54 -14.83 7.06 -3.67
N ASP A 55 -14.84 7.88 -4.72
CA ASP A 55 -13.65 8.56 -5.23
C ASP A 55 -12.50 7.61 -5.63
N ALA A 56 -12.84 6.37 -5.99
CA ALA A 56 -11.87 5.38 -6.40
C ALA A 56 -11.21 5.80 -7.72
N VAL A 57 -9.88 5.79 -7.74
CA VAL A 57 -9.12 6.00 -8.98
C VAL A 57 -9.13 4.70 -9.78
N ILE A 58 -9.74 4.72 -10.98
CA ILE A 58 -9.82 3.57 -11.87
C ILE A 58 -8.98 3.82 -13.13
N GLY A 59 -7.93 3.02 -13.32
CA GLY A 59 -7.12 3.06 -14.54
C GLY A 59 -6.31 4.35 -14.75
N GLY A 60 -5.79 4.94 -13.67
CA GLY A 60 -5.00 6.17 -13.70
C GLY A 60 -3.62 6.03 -13.05
N GLU A 61 -2.73 6.97 -13.37
CA GLU A 61 -1.49 7.16 -12.64
C GLU A 61 -1.77 7.88 -11.32
N VAL A 62 -1.04 7.49 -10.27
CA VAL A 62 -1.13 8.09 -8.93
C VAL A 62 0.28 8.36 -8.43
N SER A 63 0.42 9.42 -7.65
CA SER A 63 1.65 9.79 -6.95
C SER A 63 1.58 9.39 -5.47
N ALA A 64 2.74 9.37 -4.81
CA ALA A 64 2.77 9.18 -3.36
C ALA A 64 1.92 10.25 -2.66
N ASN A 65 1.11 9.80 -1.70
CA ASN A 65 0.15 10.60 -0.93
C ASN A 65 -1.12 11.04 -1.67
N ASP A 66 -1.34 10.60 -2.91
CA ASP A 66 -2.64 10.78 -3.55
C ASP A 66 -3.70 9.92 -2.85
N ALA A 67 -4.91 10.48 -2.74
CA ALA A 67 -6.08 9.71 -2.32
C ALA A 67 -6.49 8.75 -3.44
N ILE A 68 -6.48 7.44 -3.17
CA ILE A 68 -6.82 6.41 -4.16
C ILE A 68 -8.22 5.81 -3.98
N ILE A 69 -8.74 5.84 -2.76
CA ILE A 69 -10.10 5.44 -2.37
C ILE A 69 -10.53 6.23 -1.12
N THR A 70 -11.82 6.55 -1.03
CA THR A 70 -12.46 7.03 0.19
C THR A 70 -13.40 5.95 0.72
N THR A 71 -13.48 5.80 2.05
CA THR A 71 -14.46 4.93 2.70
C THR A 71 -15.34 5.75 3.65
N ARG A 72 -16.61 5.38 3.73
CA ARG A 72 -17.55 5.83 4.79
C ARG A 72 -18.20 4.63 5.42
#